data_AF-A0A0B6YCB7-F1
#
_entry.id   AF-A0A0B6YCB7-F1
#
_cell.length_a   1.000
_cell.length_b   1.000
_cell.length_c   1.000
_cell.angle_alpha   90.00
_cell.angle_beta   90.00
_cell.angle_gamma   90.00
#
_symmetry.space_group_name_H-M   'P 1'
#
loop_
_entity.id
_entity.type
_entity.pdbx_description
1 polymer ?
#
loop_
_entity_poly.entity_id
_entity_poly.type
_entity_poly.pdbx_seq_one_letter_code
_entity_poly.pdbx_strand_id
1 'polypeptide(L)'
;VKAKKSSFIGFIRSGECNVLRQVQVLDDKKKDKKEQVTKQVVVGRLGRFDSFAEISVIFDEPVICSVVTVSCVELGIIRSEKMNSLDEVTRQLIIQSNARTFGKLTKEEIQNEYLQQELKKRWIEFKQAEVRKVISAYGIQPGYGKWVK
;
A
#
# COMPACT_ATOMS: atom_id res chain seq x y z
N VAL A 1 -7.10 -15.80 6.06
CA VAL A 1 -7.63 -14.46 6.40
C VAL A 1 -9.01 -14.34 5.76
N LYS A 2 -10.07 -14.16 6.55
CA LYS A 2 -11.45 -14.11 6.01
C LYS A 2 -11.58 -12.90 5.09
N ALA A 3 -11.96 -13.16 3.86
CA ALA A 3 -12.14 -12.17 2.82
C ALA A 3 -13.37 -11.33 3.19
N LYS A 4 -13.15 -10.09 3.65
CA LYS A 4 -14.21 -9.24 4.22
C LYS A 4 -14.73 -8.31 3.13
N LYS A 5 -16.06 -8.22 3.02
CA LYS A 5 -16.74 -7.28 2.12
C LYS A 5 -16.57 -5.84 2.62
N SER A 6 -16.45 -4.88 1.71
CA SER A 6 -16.57 -3.46 2.05
C SER A 6 -18.03 -3.05 2.23
N SER A 7 -18.33 -2.24 3.24
CA SER A 7 -19.65 -1.67 3.47
C SER A 7 -19.87 -0.32 2.74
N PHE A 8 -18.83 0.23 2.12
CA PHE A 8 -18.90 1.50 1.43
C PHE A 8 -17.85 1.61 0.31
N ILE A 9 -18.11 2.53 -0.60
CA ILE A 9 -17.16 3.04 -1.59
C ILE A 9 -16.61 4.36 -1.06
N GLY A 10 -15.29 4.51 -1.07
CA GLY A 10 -14.61 5.74 -0.65
C GLY A 10 -14.09 6.53 -1.82
N PHE A 11 -14.26 7.86 -1.79
CA PHE A 11 -13.72 8.82 -2.75
C PHE A 11 -12.82 9.81 -2.01
N ILE A 12 -11.58 9.96 -2.46
CA ILE A 12 -10.59 10.78 -1.77
C ILE A 12 -10.72 12.23 -2.25
N ARG A 13 -11.13 13.13 -1.36
CA ARG A 13 -11.18 14.57 -1.63
C ARG A 13 -9.82 15.23 -1.42
N SER A 14 -9.07 14.80 -0.42
CA SER A 14 -7.73 15.28 -0.09
C SER A 14 -6.97 14.23 0.72
N GLY A 15 -5.64 14.30 0.71
CA GLY A 15 -4.76 13.33 1.38
C GLY A 15 -4.30 12.20 0.47
N GLU A 16 -3.50 11.30 1.04
CA GLU A 16 -2.87 10.17 0.34
C GLU A 16 -3.07 8.88 1.12
N CYS A 17 -3.28 7.79 0.40
CA CYS A 17 -3.39 6.44 0.92
C CYS A 17 -2.44 5.49 0.18
N ASN A 18 -1.93 4.50 0.90
CA ASN A 18 -1.23 3.37 0.33
C ASN A 18 -2.19 2.18 0.20
N VAL A 19 -2.08 1.47 -0.92
CA VAL A 19 -2.77 0.21 -1.14
C VAL A 19 -1.80 -0.92 -0.80
N LEU A 20 -2.20 -1.77 0.14
CA LEU A 20 -1.45 -2.90 0.64
C LEU A 20 -2.07 -4.21 0.15
N ARG A 21 -1.23 -5.17 -0.22
CA ARG A 21 -1.64 -6.57 -0.40
C ARG A 21 -0.86 -7.50 0.52
N GLN A 22 -1.50 -8.58 0.92
CA GLN A 22 -0.87 -9.63 1.71
C GLN A 22 -0.12 -10.59 0.78
N VAL A 23 1.10 -10.92 1.18
CA VAL A 23 1.95 -11.91 0.52
C VAL A 23 2.44 -12.91 1.55
N GLN A 24 2.41 -14.19 1.20
CA GLN A 24 3.02 -15.24 2.01
C GLN A 24 4.49 -15.36 1.62
N VAL A 25 5.37 -15.09 2.57
CA VAL A 25 6.81 -15.16 2.39
C VAL A 25 7.36 -16.24 3.32
N LEU A 26 8.31 -17.02 2.84
CA LEU A 26 9.09 -17.92 3.69
C LEU A 26 10.14 -17.08 4.40
N ASP A 27 10.01 -16.94 5.72
CA ASP A 27 10.99 -16.22 6.54
C ASP A 27 12.00 -17.22 7.09
N ASP A 28 13.28 -17.00 6.77
CA ASP A 28 14.38 -17.80 7.30
C ASP A 28 14.70 -17.27 8.71
N LYS A 29 14.02 -17.83 9.73
CA LYS A 29 14.44 -17.60 11.12
C LYS A 29 15.85 -18.18 11.32
N LYS A 30 16.62 -17.58 12.23
CA LYS A 30 17.99 -17.98 12.66
C LYS A 30 18.18 -19.46 13.09
N LYS A 31 17.14 -20.29 13.07
CA LYS A 31 17.14 -21.70 13.50
C LYS A 31 16.40 -22.58 12.48
N ASP A 32 16.92 -22.68 11.27
CA ASP A 32 16.70 -23.78 10.29
C ASP A 32 15.24 -24.25 10.04
N LYS A 33 14.25 -23.43 10.40
CA LYS A 33 12.81 -23.67 10.24
C LYS A 33 12.26 -22.54 9.40
N LYS A 34 11.91 -22.86 8.17
CA LYS A 34 11.19 -21.97 7.25
C LYS A 34 9.74 -21.89 7.72
N GLU A 35 9.35 -20.74 8.25
CA GLU A 35 7.97 -20.47 8.65
C GLU A 35 7.32 -19.59 7.59
N GLN A 36 6.11 -19.94 7.13
CA GLN A 36 5.35 -19.07 6.24
C GLN A 36 4.81 -17.89 7.05
N VAL A 37 5.34 -16.69 6.79
CA VAL A 37 4.90 -15.45 7.41
C VAL A 37 4.12 -14.63 6.39
N THR A 38 2.97 -14.10 6.80
CA THR A 38 2.22 -13.16 5.96
C THR A 38 2.77 -11.74 6.15
N LYS A 39 3.27 -11.13 5.07
CA LYS A 39 3.75 -9.74 5.05
C LYS A 39 2.78 -8.87 4.25
N GLN A 40 2.73 -7.57 4.56
CA GLN A 40 1.97 -6.60 3.79
C GLN A 40 2.92 -5.80 2.91
N VAL A 41 2.57 -5.67 1.63
CA VAL A 41 3.38 -5.02 0.60
C VAL A 41 2.60 -3.87 0.01
N VAL A 42 3.22 -2.70 -0.11
CA VAL A 42 2.63 -1.56 -0.81
C VAL A 42 2.65 -1.86 -2.29
N VAL A 43 1.46 -1.99 -2.89
CA VAL A 43 1.27 -2.28 -4.32
C VAL A 43 0.82 -1.05 -5.11
N GLY A 44 0.48 0.03 -4.42
CA GLY A 44 -0.05 1.22 -5.05
C GLY A 44 -0.27 2.36 -4.09
N ARG A 45 -0.61 3.51 -4.66
CA ARG A 45 -1.00 4.72 -3.94
C ARG A 45 -2.31 5.23 -4.52
N LEU A 46 -3.15 5.77 -3.65
CA LEU A 46 -4.36 6.50 -4.01
C LEU A 46 -4.19 7.93 -3.51
N GLY A 47 -4.55 8.89 -4.35
CA GLY A 47 -4.47 10.30 -4.06
C GLY A 47 -5.79 11.00 -4.28
N ARG A 48 -5.73 12.31 -4.49
CA ARG A 48 -6.90 13.14 -4.70
C ARG A 48 -7.69 12.69 -5.94
N PHE A 49 -9.01 12.62 -5.77
CA PHE A 49 -10.01 12.17 -6.76
C PHE A 49 -9.99 10.68 -7.08
N ASP A 50 -9.11 9.90 -6.45
CA ASP A 50 -9.18 8.46 -6.58
C ASP A 50 -10.29 7.88 -5.70
N SER A 51 -10.83 6.75 -6.15
CA SER A 51 -11.86 6.00 -5.45
C SER A 51 -11.41 4.55 -5.20
N PHE A 52 -12.06 3.90 -4.22
CA PHE A 52 -11.75 2.51 -3.88
C PHE A 52 -12.98 1.74 -3.37
N ALA A 53 -12.87 0.41 -3.42
CA ALA A 53 -13.84 -0.59 -2.96
C ALA A 53 -15.16 -0.69 -3.77
N GLU A 54 -15.21 -0.10 -4.96
CA GLU A 54 -16.34 -0.16 -5.88
C GLU A 54 -16.68 -1.60 -6.25
N ILE A 55 -15.67 -2.39 -6.63
CA ILE A 55 -15.87 -3.79 -7.05
C ILE A 55 -16.47 -4.62 -5.90
N SER A 56 -15.98 -4.43 -4.68
CA SER A 56 -16.46 -5.17 -3.52
C SER A 56 -17.92 -4.85 -3.18
N VAL A 57 -18.32 -3.59 -3.31
CA VAL A 57 -19.69 -3.16 -3.04
C VAL A 57 -20.64 -3.57 -4.16
N ILE A 58 -20.23 -3.44 -5.43
CA ILE A 58 -21.10 -3.61 -6.60
C ILE A 58 -21.27 -5.08 -7.00
N PHE A 59 -20.19 -5.87 -6.95
CA PHE A 59 -20.17 -7.27 -7.36
C PHE A 59 -20.22 -8.25 -6.17
N ASP A 60 -20.36 -7.73 -4.95
CA ASP A 60 -20.33 -8.53 -3.71
C ASP A 60 -19.04 -9.34 -3.54
N GLU A 61 -17.95 -8.87 -4.16
CA GLU A 61 -16.66 -9.56 -4.12
C GLU A 61 -15.89 -9.22 -2.84
N PRO A 62 -15.08 -10.16 -2.34
CA PRO A 62 -14.24 -9.88 -1.19
C PRO A 62 -13.14 -8.85 -1.51
N VAL A 63 -12.85 -7.99 -0.54
CA VAL A 63 -11.75 -7.03 -0.67
C VAL A 63 -10.40 -7.76 -0.62
N ILE A 64 -9.64 -7.68 -1.72
CA ILE A 64 -8.31 -8.29 -1.86
C ILE A 64 -7.16 -7.36 -1.43
N CYS A 65 -7.42 -6.06 -1.26
CA CYS A 65 -6.43 -5.04 -0.91
C CYS A 65 -6.82 -4.29 0.37
N SER A 66 -5.86 -3.98 1.23
CA SER A 66 -6.08 -3.08 2.36
C SER A 66 -5.67 -1.66 1.99
N VAL A 67 -6.46 -0.66 2.33
CA VAL A 67 -6.12 0.76 2.09
C VAL A 67 -5.75 1.39 3.42
N VAL A 68 -4.58 2.02 3.49
CA VAL A 68 -4.06 2.66 4.71
C VAL A 68 -3.71 4.10 4.42
N THR A 69 -4.18 5.01 5.28
CA THR A 69 -3.91 6.45 5.16
C THR A 69 -2.44 6.77 5.45
N VAL A 70 -1.81 7.55 4.60
CA VAL A 70 -0.43 8.06 4.78
C VAL A 70 -0.46 9.44 5.43
N SER A 71 -1.46 10.25 5.09
CA SER A 71 -1.68 11.59 5.61
C SER A 71 -3.11 11.75 6.15
N CYS A 72 -3.47 12.94 6.62
CA CYS A 72 -4.86 13.26 6.94
C CYS A 72 -5.69 13.23 5.65
N VAL A 73 -6.69 12.35 5.59
CA VAL A 73 -7.51 12.12 4.39
C VAL A 73 -8.94 12.58 4.64
N GLU A 74 -9.47 13.38 3.72
CA GLU A 74 -10.91 13.64 3.63
C GLU A 74 -11.53 12.68 2.61
N LEU A 75 -12.54 11.93 3.06
CA LEU A 75 -13.22 10.91 2.26
C LEU A 75 -14.71 11.26 2.10
N GLY A 76 -15.19 11.24 0.86
CA GLY A 76 -16.60 11.04 0.56
C GLY A 76 -16.92 9.55 0.61
N ILE A 77 -18.06 9.17 1.21
CA ILE A 77 -18.48 7.77 1.29
C ILE A 77 -19.83 7.56 0.61
N ILE A 78 -19.93 6.49 -0.18
CA ILE A 78 -21.21 5.97 -0.68
C ILE A 78 -21.42 4.61 -0.03
N ARG A 79 -22.48 4.49 0.79
CA ARG A 79 -22.79 3.23 1.48
C ARG A 79 -23.38 2.21 0.52
N SER A 80 -23.15 0.93 0.80
CA SER A 80 -23.68 -0.17 -0.01
C SER A 80 -25.20 -0.12 -0.19
N GLU A 81 -25.95 0.27 0.85
CA GLU A 81 -27.41 0.34 0.80
C GLU A 81 -27.93 1.35 -0.24
N LYS A 82 -27.18 2.44 -0.46
CA LYS A 82 -27.54 3.48 -1.42
C LYS A 82 -27.25 3.06 -2.86
N MET A 83 -26.32 2.12 -3.07
CA MET A 83 -26.01 1.62 -4.42
C MET A 83 -27.19 0.86 -5.03
N ASN A 84 -27.97 0.14 -4.20
CA ASN A 84 -29.17 -0.58 -4.67
C ASN A 84 -30.32 0.36 -5.08
N SER A 85 -30.30 1.61 -4.61
CA SER A 85 -31.31 2.62 -4.96
C SER A 85 -30.95 3.46 -6.19
N LEU A 86 -29.75 3.28 -6.76
CA LEU A 86 -29.32 3.99 -7.96
C LEU A 86 -29.93 3.34 -9.21
N ASP A 87 -30.12 4.14 -10.25
CA ASP A 87 -30.49 3.65 -11.56
C ASP A 87 -29.36 2.83 -12.19
N GLU A 88 -29.72 1.92 -13.09
CA GLU A 88 -28.77 1.00 -13.72
C GLU A 88 -27.68 1.75 -14.51
N VAL A 89 -28.00 2.89 -15.14
CA VAL A 89 -27.03 3.67 -15.90
C VAL A 89 -25.95 4.24 -14.97
N THR A 90 -26.36 4.87 -13.87
CA THR A 90 -25.43 5.37 -12.86
C THR A 90 -24.58 4.24 -12.26
N ARG A 91 -25.16 3.07 -12.02
CA ARG A 91 -24.40 1.91 -11.52
C ARG A 91 -23.33 1.47 -12.53
N GLN A 92 -23.67 1.39 -13.81
CA GLN A 92 -22.70 1.06 -14.87
C GLN A 92 -21.60 2.11 -15.00
N LEU A 93 -21.92 3.40 -14.86
CA LEU A 93 -20.92 4.47 -14.89
C LEU A 93 -19.91 4.34 -13.75
N ILE A 94 -20.35 3.99 -12.53
CA ILE A 94 -19.45 3.75 -11.39
C ILE A 94 -18.56 2.52 -11.64
N ILE A 95 -19.09 1.47 -12.27
CA ILE A 95 -18.31 0.29 -12.66
C ILE A 95 -17.23 0.68 -13.69
N GLN A 96 -17.59 1.49 -14.68
CA GLN A 96 -16.68 1.93 -15.74
C GLN A 96 -15.61 2.91 -15.24
N SER A 97 -15.95 3.77 -14.28
CA SER A 97 -14.98 4.68 -13.66
C SER A 97 -13.96 3.93 -12.80
N ASN A 98 -14.24 2.68 -12.42
CA ASN A 98 -13.23 1.79 -11.86
C ASN A 98 -12.23 1.43 -12.98
N ALA A 99 -11.24 2.28 -13.19
CA ALA A 99 -9.95 1.78 -13.61
C ALA A 99 -9.62 0.67 -12.60
N ARG A 100 -9.46 -0.58 -13.03
CA ARG A 100 -9.07 -1.69 -12.15
C ARG A 100 -7.63 -1.46 -11.68
N THR A 101 -7.39 -0.41 -10.89
CA THR A 101 -6.07 0.18 -10.64
C THR A 101 -5.14 -0.85 -10.00
N PHE A 102 -5.69 -1.86 -9.32
CA PHE A 102 -4.92 -2.90 -8.65
C PHE A 102 -5.48 -4.32 -8.84
N GLY A 103 -6.41 -4.52 -9.78
CA GLY A 103 -7.11 -5.81 -9.95
C GLY A 103 -6.27 -6.91 -10.61
N LYS A 104 -5.32 -6.54 -11.47
CA LYS A 104 -4.56 -7.47 -12.32
C LYS A 104 -3.20 -7.91 -11.76
N LEU A 105 -2.81 -7.48 -10.57
CA LEU A 105 -1.52 -7.87 -10.01
C LEU A 105 -1.53 -9.36 -9.64
N THR A 106 -0.72 -10.12 -10.35
CA THR A 106 -0.45 -11.55 -10.13
C THR A 106 0.35 -11.74 -8.83
N LYS A 107 0.29 -12.94 -8.25
CA LYS A 107 1.05 -13.25 -7.03
C LYS A 107 2.56 -13.04 -7.23
N GLU A 108 3.05 -13.33 -8.43
CA GLU A 108 4.45 -13.18 -8.83
C GLU A 108 4.89 -11.71 -8.85
N GLU A 109 4.07 -10.82 -9.41
CA GLU A 109 4.36 -9.38 -9.42
C GLU A 109 4.42 -8.80 -8.00
N ILE A 110 3.50 -9.20 -7.13
CA ILE A 110 3.49 -8.72 -5.73
C ILE A 110 4.71 -9.27 -4.97
N GLN A 111 5.10 -10.52 -5.24
CA GLN A 111 6.31 -11.11 -4.66
C GLN A 111 7.58 -10.39 -5.14
N ASN A 112 7.64 -10.05 -6.43
CA ASN A 112 8.75 -9.29 -6.99
C ASN A 112 8.81 -7.88 -6.39
N GLU A 113 7.68 -7.19 -6.28
CA GLU A 113 7.59 -5.87 -5.65
C GLU A 113 8.09 -5.91 -4.20
N TYR A 114 7.71 -6.93 -3.43
CA TYR A 114 8.26 -7.17 -2.09
C TYR A 114 9.78 -7.33 -2.10
N LEU A 115 10.31 -8.16 -3.00
CA LEU A 115 11.75 -8.39 -3.12
C LEU A 115 12.49 -7.07 -3.44
N GLN A 116 11.97 -6.28 -4.37
CA GLN A 116 12.55 -4.99 -4.74
C GLN A 116 12.55 -4.00 -3.56
N GLN A 117 11.47 -3.97 -2.76
CA GLN A 117 11.39 -3.12 -1.57
C GLN A 117 12.41 -3.54 -0.51
N GLU A 118 12.58 -4.84 -0.25
CA GLU A 118 13.58 -5.37 0.69
C GLU A 118 15.02 -5.09 0.22
N LEU A 119 15.31 -5.27 -1.07
CA LEU A 119 16.62 -4.95 -1.66
C LEU A 119 16.93 -3.45 -1.53
N LYS A 120 15.97 -2.58 -1.83
CA LYS A 120 16.11 -1.12 -1.65
C LYS A 120 16.38 -0.77 -0.19
N LYS A 121 15.66 -1.39 0.75
CA LYS A 121 15.86 -1.17 2.19
C LYS A 121 17.27 -1.56 2.63
N ARG A 122 17.72 -2.77 2.28
CA ARG A 122 19.09 -3.23 2.55
C ARG A 122 20.14 -2.30 1.94
N TRP A 123 19.90 -1.81 0.74
CA TRP A 123 20.79 -0.86 0.08
C TRP A 123 20.89 0.47 0.82
N ILE A 124 19.77 1.01 1.29
CA ILE A 124 19.74 2.23 2.11
C ILE A 124 20.50 2.01 3.41
N GLU A 125 20.25 0.89 4.11
CA GLU A 125 20.94 0.53 5.36
C GLU A 125 22.46 0.42 5.13
N PHE A 126 22.87 -0.24 4.05
CA PHE A 126 24.27 -0.34 3.65
C PHE A 126 24.90 1.03 3.39
N LYS A 127 24.27 1.88 2.57
CA LYS A 127 24.77 3.24 2.30
C LYS A 127 24.90 4.05 3.58
N GLN A 128 23.89 3.99 4.45
CA GLN A 128 23.92 4.72 5.71
C GLN A 128 25.05 4.23 6.62
N ALA A 129 25.27 2.91 6.68
CA ALA A 129 26.38 2.34 7.44
C ALA A 129 27.74 2.82 6.90
N GLU A 130 27.90 2.84 5.58
CA GLU A 130 29.16 3.26 4.95
C GLU A 130 29.40 4.77 5.10
N VAL A 131 28.36 5.60 4.90
CA VAL A 131 28.43 7.04 5.15
C VAL A 131 28.81 7.32 6.60
N ARG A 132 28.22 6.61 7.57
CA ARG A 132 28.58 6.76 9.00
C ARG A 132 30.05 6.39 9.27
N LYS A 133 30.57 5.32 8.66
CA LYS A 133 31.98 4.94 8.80
C LYS A 133 32.91 6.02 8.25
N VAL A 134 32.63 6.53 7.06
CA VAL A 134 33.42 7.59 6.42
C VAL A 134 33.40 8.86 7.28
N ILE A 135 32.21 9.33 7.69
CA ILE A 135 32.05 10.48 8.58
C ILE A 135 32.86 10.30 9.87
N SER A 136 32.81 9.12 10.49
CA SER A 136 33.59 8.80 11.69
C SER A 136 35.09 8.76 11.44
N ALA A 137 35.55 8.23 10.30
CA ALA A 137 36.97 8.14 9.95
C ALA A 137 37.61 9.52 9.73
N TYR A 138 36.85 10.46 9.17
CA TYR A 138 37.30 11.84 8.92
C TYR A 138 36.98 12.80 10.08
N GLY A 139 36.47 12.32 11.21
CA GLY A 139 36.20 13.14 12.39
C GLY A 139 35.11 14.20 12.20
N ILE A 140 34.24 14.04 11.19
CA ILE A 140 33.16 14.99 10.91
C ILE A 140 32.04 14.72 11.92
N GLN A 141 31.96 15.50 13.00
CA GLN A 141 30.85 15.37 13.94
C GLN A 141 29.62 16.16 13.46
N PRO A 142 28.45 15.52 13.27
CA PRO A 142 27.22 16.24 12.97
C PRO A 142 26.92 17.26 14.09
N GLY A 143 26.86 18.54 13.74
CA GLY A 143 26.59 19.62 14.70
C GLY A 143 27.81 20.41 15.21
N TYR A 144 29.04 20.10 14.76
CA TYR A 144 30.24 20.87 15.09
C TYR A 144 31.03 21.26 13.83
N GLY A 145 31.50 22.52 13.76
CA GLY A 145 32.32 23.07 12.67
C GLY A 145 31.63 24.16 11.82
N LYS A 146 32.29 24.64 10.76
CA LYS A 146 31.86 25.75 9.86
C LYS A 146 30.49 25.57 9.17
N TRP A 147 29.80 24.46 9.38
CA TRP A 147 28.55 24.08 8.75
C TRP A 147 27.36 24.07 9.72
N VAL A 148 27.50 24.71 10.88
CA VAL A 148 26.35 25.06 11.74
C VAL A 148 25.67 26.28 11.12
N LYS A 149 24.55 26.05 10.43
CA LYS A 149 23.53 27.05 10.14
C LYS A 149 22.18 26.49 10.54
#